data_AF-A0A238BY52-F1
#
_entry.id   AF-A0A238BY52-F1
#
_cell.length_a   1.000
_cell.length_b   1.000
_cell.length_c   1.000
_cell.angle_alpha   90.00
_cell.angle_beta   90.00
_cell.angle_gamma   90.00
#
_symmetry.space_group_name_H-M   'P 1'
#
loop_
_entity.id
_entity.type
_entity.pdbx_description
1 polymer ?
#
loop_
_entity_poly.entity_id
_entity_poly.type
_entity_poly.pdbx_seq_one_letter_code
_entity_poly.pdbx_strand_id
1 'polypeptide(L)'
;MPYKVDPKTGYIDYDQLENTALLFRPGISCYSRLLDYSRFREIADKCGAYLLADMAHISGLVAANIIPSPFEYADVVTTTTHKSLRGPRLKKITPKGEKVMYDLERKIDSAVFPGLQGGPHNHTIAVSVEAIVETILCYPLLFVLGIAVALQQCLTEDFVKYSEQVLINSQALANRLMELGYTLVTGDQSALRPSGIRLGTPALTTRGMKENDFVRVADFIHEGVEILMKYQSQAGKTMKDFIAFTSSNAQFMADIDKLGEKVEQFTSQFDMPGNDDI
;
A
#
# COMPACT_ATOMS: atom_id res chain seq x y z
N MET A 1 -19.20 11.95 9.29
CA MET A 1 -18.07 12.87 9.57
C MET A 1 -16.80 12.04 9.59
N PRO A 2 -15.70 12.45 8.93
CA PRO A 2 -14.44 11.70 9.01
C PRO A 2 -13.84 11.82 10.41
N TYR A 3 -13.30 10.73 10.97
CA TYR A 3 -12.43 10.83 12.12
C TYR A 3 -11.06 11.37 11.66
N LYS A 4 -10.25 11.83 12.61
CA LYS A 4 -8.98 12.49 12.32
C LYS A 4 -7.83 11.80 13.03
N VAL A 5 -6.63 12.14 12.58
CA VAL A 5 -5.42 11.93 13.35
C VAL A 5 -5.22 13.10 14.29
N ASP A 6 -4.65 12.84 15.46
CA ASP A 6 -4.14 13.88 16.34
C ASP A 6 -2.97 14.59 15.62
N PRO A 7 -3.06 15.91 15.38
CA PRO A 7 -2.04 16.65 14.65
C PRO A 7 -0.69 16.73 15.38
N LYS A 8 -0.64 16.45 16.69
CA LYS A 8 0.61 16.46 17.46
C LYS A 8 1.34 15.13 17.36
N THR A 9 0.62 14.03 17.50
CA THR A 9 1.21 12.68 17.56
C THR A 9 1.19 11.99 16.18
N GLY A 10 0.30 12.41 15.29
CA GLY A 10 0.01 11.76 14.01
C GLY A 10 -0.81 10.47 14.16
N TYR A 11 -1.16 10.05 15.38
CA TYR A 11 -1.92 8.83 15.59
C TYR A 11 -3.42 9.07 15.38
N ILE A 12 -4.17 8.04 15.01
CA ILE A 12 -5.64 8.12 15.04
C ILE A 12 -6.08 8.45 16.46
N ASP A 13 -6.87 9.50 16.61
CA ASP A 13 -7.49 9.84 17.89
C ASP A 13 -8.72 8.96 18.10
N TYR A 14 -8.51 7.80 18.74
CA TYR A 14 -9.56 6.82 18.96
C TYR A 14 -10.66 7.31 19.91
N ASP A 15 -10.33 8.22 20.83
CA ASP A 15 -11.30 8.75 21.78
C ASP A 15 -12.21 9.78 21.11
N GLN A 16 -11.65 10.65 20.27
CA GLN A 16 -12.45 11.52 19.41
C GLN A 16 -13.25 10.70 18.38
N LEU A 17 -12.68 9.62 17.84
CA LEU A 17 -13.38 8.70 16.96
C LEU A 17 -14.58 8.07 17.66
N GLU A 18 -14.43 7.57 18.89
CA GLU A 18 -15.54 6.99 19.66
C GLU A 18 -16.66 8.03 19.88
N ASN A 19 -16.29 9.22 20.38
CA ASN A 19 -17.23 10.31 20.64
C ASN A 19 -18.00 10.70 19.36
N THR A 20 -17.31 10.84 18.23
CA THR A 20 -17.94 11.18 16.95
C THR A 20 -18.72 10.02 16.36
N ALA A 21 -18.32 8.77 16.60
CA ALA A 21 -19.00 7.60 16.07
C ALA A 21 -20.35 7.38 16.74
N LEU A 22 -20.44 7.58 18.06
CA LEU A 22 -21.69 7.58 18.80
C LEU A 22 -22.67 8.65 18.28
N LEU A 23 -22.15 9.75 17.72
CA LEU A 23 -22.95 10.82 17.14
C LEU A 23 -23.27 10.62 15.65
N PHE A 24 -22.39 9.98 14.87
CA PHE A 24 -22.42 10.11 13.40
C PHE A 24 -21.97 8.90 12.56
N ARG A 25 -21.56 7.75 13.14
CA ARG A 25 -21.17 6.48 12.44
C ARG A 25 -20.16 6.64 11.24
N PRO A 26 -18.84 6.46 11.43
CA PRO A 26 -17.81 6.87 10.46
C PRO A 26 -17.06 5.72 9.73
N GLY A 27 -16.15 6.07 8.80
CA GLY A 27 -15.25 5.17 8.05
C GLY A 27 -13.92 5.84 7.59
N ILE A 28 -12.91 5.03 7.19
CA ILE A 28 -11.43 5.28 7.15
C ILE A 28 -10.77 5.36 5.74
N SER A 29 -9.65 6.10 5.60
CA SER A 29 -8.62 5.88 4.55
C SER A 29 -7.22 6.48 4.89
N CYS A 30 -6.15 5.76 4.47
CA CYS A 30 -4.68 6.03 4.51
C CYS A 30 -3.99 6.31 5.86
N TYR A 31 -3.05 5.44 6.26
CA TYR A 31 -2.30 5.54 7.52
C TYR A 31 -0.98 4.74 7.46
N SER A 32 0.09 5.22 8.10
CA SER A 32 1.43 4.59 8.08
C SER A 32 1.77 3.76 9.33
N ARG A 33 0.88 3.73 10.32
CA ARG A 33 1.03 2.88 11.52
C ARG A 33 0.06 1.72 11.46
N LEU A 34 0.31 0.72 12.30
CA LEU A 34 -0.64 -0.36 12.53
C LEU A 34 -1.92 0.21 13.14
N LEU A 35 -3.07 -0.30 12.70
CA LEU A 35 -4.37 0.05 13.25
C LEU A 35 -4.66 -0.79 14.48
N ASP A 36 -5.29 -0.19 15.48
CA ASP A 36 -5.80 -0.90 16.64
C ASP A 36 -7.21 -1.43 16.31
N TYR A 37 -7.23 -2.60 15.66
CA TYR A 37 -8.47 -3.24 15.26
C TYR A 37 -9.36 -3.62 16.44
N SER A 38 -8.78 -3.89 17.61
CA SER A 38 -9.53 -4.17 18.83
C SER A 38 -10.33 -2.95 19.27
N ARG A 39 -9.70 -1.76 19.25
CA ARG A 39 -10.37 -0.50 19.58
C ARG A 39 -11.46 -0.14 18.58
N PHE A 40 -11.25 -0.41 17.29
CA PHE A 40 -12.30 -0.26 16.27
C PHE A 40 -13.50 -1.17 16.52
N ARG A 41 -13.27 -2.42 16.90
CA ARG A 41 -14.34 -3.39 17.21
C ARG A 41 -15.19 -2.91 18.38
N GLU A 42 -14.56 -2.49 19.47
CA GLU A 42 -15.26 -1.97 20.65
C GLU A 42 -16.21 -0.81 20.28
N ILE A 43 -15.73 0.11 19.45
CA ILE A 43 -16.51 1.28 19.05
C ILE A 43 -17.64 0.88 18.09
N ALA A 44 -17.37 -0.01 17.14
CA ALA A 44 -18.37 -0.54 16.23
C ALA A 44 -19.51 -1.26 17.00
N ASP A 45 -19.18 -2.06 18.01
CA ASP A 45 -20.16 -2.74 18.86
C ASP A 45 -21.02 -1.76 19.65
N LYS A 46 -20.42 -0.73 20.25
CA LYS A 46 -21.16 0.34 20.96
C LYS A 46 -22.15 1.07 20.05
N CYS A 47 -21.81 1.25 18.78
CA CYS A 47 -22.66 1.92 17.79
C CYS A 47 -23.69 0.99 17.12
N GLY A 48 -23.61 -0.32 17.34
CA GLY A 48 -24.34 -1.33 16.58
C GLY A 48 -24.01 -1.30 15.09
N ALA A 49 -22.75 -1.06 14.74
CA ALA A 49 -22.26 -0.91 13.37
C ALA A 49 -21.41 -2.11 12.93
N TYR A 50 -21.33 -2.34 11.62
CA TYR A 50 -20.36 -3.27 11.05
C TYR A 50 -18.97 -2.64 10.97
N LEU A 51 -17.94 -3.42 11.27
CA LEU A 51 -16.55 -3.05 11.05
C LEU A 51 -16.06 -3.58 9.69
N LEU A 52 -15.81 -2.66 8.77
CA LEU A 52 -15.17 -2.95 7.48
C LEU A 52 -13.68 -2.61 7.57
N ALA A 53 -12.81 -3.60 7.39
CA ALA A 53 -11.37 -3.40 7.28
C ALA A 53 -10.92 -3.47 5.81
N ASP A 54 -10.48 -2.34 5.25
CA ASP A 54 -9.80 -2.33 3.96
C ASP A 54 -8.27 -2.48 4.14
N MET A 55 -7.76 -3.68 3.88
CA MET A 55 -6.35 -4.02 4.01
C MET A 55 -5.59 -3.96 2.67
N ALA A 56 -6.09 -3.23 1.67
CA ALA A 56 -5.53 -3.20 0.32
C ALA A 56 -4.02 -2.92 0.22
N HIS A 57 -3.45 -2.11 1.12
CA HIS A 57 -2.03 -1.78 1.14
C HIS A 57 -1.16 -2.75 1.94
N ILE A 58 -1.74 -3.51 2.86
CA ILE A 58 -1.02 -4.30 3.86
C ILE A 58 -1.30 -5.81 3.74
N SER A 59 -2.13 -6.24 2.79
CA SER A 59 -2.58 -7.62 2.64
C SER A 59 -1.45 -8.64 2.48
N GLY A 60 -0.35 -8.29 1.80
CA GLY A 60 0.83 -9.16 1.74
C GLY A 60 1.48 -9.36 3.12
N LEU A 61 1.59 -8.29 3.91
CA LEU A 61 2.17 -8.35 5.25
C LEU A 61 1.29 -9.14 6.23
N VAL A 62 -0.04 -9.01 6.10
CA VAL A 62 -1.00 -9.82 6.85
C VAL A 62 -0.90 -11.29 6.45
N ALA A 63 -0.81 -11.58 5.14
CA ALA A 63 -0.69 -12.96 4.63
C ALA A 63 0.60 -13.64 5.10
N ALA A 64 1.70 -12.89 5.20
CA ALA A 64 2.97 -13.35 5.74
C ALA A 64 3.00 -13.43 7.29
N ASN A 65 1.91 -13.04 7.98
CA ASN A 65 1.78 -13.05 9.43
C ASN A 65 2.83 -12.20 10.19
N ILE A 66 3.29 -11.11 9.56
CA ILE A 66 4.31 -10.21 10.15
C ILE A 66 3.66 -9.02 10.87
N ILE A 67 2.41 -8.71 10.54
CA ILE A 67 1.63 -7.66 11.20
C ILE A 67 0.29 -8.21 11.70
N PRO A 68 -0.34 -7.57 12.70
CA PRO A 68 -1.64 -8.00 13.22
C PRO A 68 -2.71 -8.11 12.13
N SER A 69 -3.51 -9.16 12.23
CA SER A 69 -4.55 -9.49 11.26
C SER A 69 -5.86 -8.76 11.58
N PRO A 70 -6.50 -8.10 10.60
CA PRO A 70 -7.83 -7.51 10.81
C PRO A 70 -8.94 -8.56 10.93
N PHE A 71 -8.70 -9.80 10.49
CA PHE A 71 -9.70 -10.88 10.46
C PHE A 71 -10.19 -11.30 11.84
N GLU A 72 -9.43 -11.00 12.90
CA GLU A 72 -9.84 -11.29 14.28
C GLU A 72 -10.97 -10.37 14.76
N TYR A 73 -11.08 -9.17 14.19
CA TYR A 73 -11.95 -8.11 14.70
C TYR A 73 -13.00 -7.64 13.68
N ALA A 74 -12.68 -7.63 12.39
CA ALA A 74 -13.55 -7.06 11.36
C ALA A 74 -14.68 -8.01 10.95
N ASP A 75 -15.88 -7.46 10.70
CA ASP A 75 -17.01 -8.21 10.14
C ASP A 75 -16.84 -8.47 8.64
N VAL A 76 -16.24 -7.50 7.94
CA VAL A 76 -15.95 -7.59 6.51
C VAL A 76 -14.53 -7.11 6.27
N VAL A 77 -13.77 -7.87 5.48
CA VAL A 77 -12.43 -7.46 5.04
C VAL A 77 -12.42 -7.30 3.52
N THR A 78 -11.93 -6.16 3.05
CA THR A 78 -11.69 -5.91 1.62
C THR A 78 -10.20 -5.74 1.36
N THR A 79 -9.76 -6.08 0.16
CA THR A 79 -8.37 -5.87 -0.23
C THR A 79 -8.22 -5.74 -1.73
N THR A 80 -7.06 -5.25 -2.15
CA THR A 80 -6.55 -5.37 -3.51
C THR A 80 -5.39 -6.34 -3.52
N THR A 81 -5.31 -7.14 -4.56
CA THR A 81 -4.29 -8.19 -4.74
C THR A 81 -2.99 -7.69 -5.38
N HIS A 82 -2.96 -6.54 -6.05
CA HIS A 82 -1.80 -6.06 -6.83
C HIS A 82 -0.80 -5.19 -6.08
N LYS A 83 -1.03 -4.92 -4.79
CA LYS A 83 -0.14 -4.09 -3.98
C LYS A 83 0.86 -4.98 -3.25
N SER A 84 0.84 -5.00 -1.92
CA SER A 84 1.74 -5.84 -1.13
C SER A 84 1.56 -7.33 -1.38
N LEU A 85 0.39 -7.77 -1.86
CA LEU A 85 0.12 -9.16 -2.23
C LEU A 85 0.63 -9.54 -3.64
N ARG A 86 1.10 -8.58 -4.45
CA ARG A 86 1.77 -8.79 -5.76
C ARG A 86 1.00 -9.63 -6.82
N GLY A 87 -0.30 -9.86 -6.66
CA GLY A 87 -1.16 -10.62 -7.59
C GLY A 87 -2.17 -9.78 -8.41
N PRO A 88 -2.92 -10.36 -9.36
CA PRO A 88 -3.86 -9.64 -10.22
C PRO A 88 -5.15 -9.21 -9.48
N ARG A 89 -5.68 -8.00 -9.74
CA ARG A 89 -6.82 -7.33 -9.04
C ARG A 89 -8.06 -8.22 -8.81
N LEU A 90 -8.45 -8.51 -7.54
CA LEU A 90 -9.79 -9.06 -7.18
C LEU A 90 -10.10 -9.03 -5.65
N LYS A 91 -11.36 -9.32 -5.29
CA LYS A 91 -11.98 -9.32 -3.94
C LYS A 91 -12.50 -10.75 -3.61
N LYS A 92 -12.30 -11.25 -2.37
CA LYS A 92 -12.85 -12.54 -1.91
C LYS A 92 -13.09 -12.57 -0.39
N ILE A 93 -14.07 -13.36 0.04
CA ILE A 93 -14.48 -13.64 1.43
C ILE A 93 -14.27 -15.14 1.70
N THR A 94 -14.01 -15.51 2.96
CA THR A 94 -13.60 -16.87 3.36
C THR A 94 -14.78 -17.84 3.55
N PRO A 95 -14.60 -19.13 3.20
CA PRO A 95 -15.47 -20.23 3.59
C PRO A 95 -14.92 -20.91 4.84
N LYS A 96 -15.53 -20.67 6.01
CA LYS A 96 -15.46 -21.60 7.14
C LYS A 96 -16.85 -21.67 7.76
N GLY A 97 -17.41 -22.88 7.76
CA GLY A 97 -18.76 -23.19 8.21
C GLY A 97 -18.96 -23.06 9.72
N GLU A 98 -18.70 -21.88 10.26
CA GLU A 98 -19.12 -21.49 11.60
C GLU A 98 -20.40 -20.65 11.53
N LYS A 99 -21.18 -20.71 12.62
CA LYS A 99 -22.55 -20.21 12.68
C LYS A 99 -22.60 -18.71 12.36
N VAL A 100 -23.16 -18.37 11.21
CA VAL A 100 -23.28 -17.01 10.69
C VAL A 100 -24.31 -16.23 11.52
N MET A 101 -23.86 -15.25 12.33
CA MET A 101 -24.76 -14.34 13.08
C MET A 101 -25.45 -13.30 12.17
N TYR A 102 -24.90 -13.03 10.98
CA TYR A 102 -25.37 -11.99 10.05
C TYR A 102 -25.38 -12.48 8.59
N ASP A 103 -26.51 -12.34 7.88
CA ASP A 103 -26.63 -12.66 6.44
C ASP A 103 -25.91 -11.62 5.55
N LEU A 104 -24.58 -11.59 5.63
CA LEU A 104 -23.72 -10.70 4.84
C LEU A 104 -23.30 -11.34 3.51
N GLU A 105 -23.09 -12.65 3.48
CA GLU A 105 -22.66 -13.40 2.28
C GLU A 105 -23.63 -13.16 1.12
N ARG A 106 -24.90 -13.50 1.30
CA ARG A 106 -25.94 -13.32 0.26
C ARG A 106 -26.07 -11.87 -0.18
N LYS A 107 -25.98 -10.93 0.76
CA LYS A 107 -26.09 -9.48 0.47
C LYS A 107 -24.90 -8.98 -0.33
N ILE A 108 -23.69 -9.44 -0.02
CA ILE A 108 -22.49 -9.06 -0.75
C ILE A 108 -22.51 -9.69 -2.14
N ASP A 109 -22.83 -10.97 -2.25
CA ASP A 109 -22.88 -11.67 -3.54
C ASP A 109 -23.91 -11.05 -4.47
N SER A 110 -25.13 -10.80 -3.98
CA SER A 110 -26.17 -10.14 -4.77
C SER A 110 -25.83 -8.70 -5.15
N ALA A 111 -25.10 -7.98 -4.30
CA ALA A 111 -24.61 -6.64 -4.61
C ALA A 111 -23.50 -6.67 -5.69
N VAL A 112 -22.66 -7.70 -5.72
CA VAL A 112 -21.66 -7.90 -6.77
C VAL A 112 -22.35 -8.31 -8.07
N PHE A 113 -23.11 -9.40 -8.05
CA PHE A 113 -23.88 -9.89 -9.20
C PHE A 113 -25.28 -10.33 -8.75
N PRO A 114 -26.37 -9.87 -9.38
CA PRO A 114 -26.42 -9.01 -10.57
C PRO A 114 -26.38 -7.51 -10.26
N GLY A 115 -26.09 -7.09 -9.04
CA GLY A 115 -26.22 -5.69 -8.60
C GLY A 115 -25.31 -4.69 -9.33
N LEU A 116 -23.99 -4.83 -9.19
CA LEU A 116 -23.01 -3.85 -9.68
C LEU A 116 -22.20 -4.34 -10.89
N GLN A 117 -22.07 -5.65 -11.07
CA GLN A 117 -21.26 -6.27 -12.12
C GLN A 117 -22.08 -7.27 -12.95
N GLY A 118 -21.65 -7.47 -14.19
CA GLY A 118 -22.14 -8.51 -15.09
C GLY A 118 -21.29 -9.79 -14.99
N GLY A 119 -20.87 -10.34 -16.13
CA GLY A 119 -20.00 -11.52 -16.15
C GLY A 119 -18.59 -11.25 -15.59
N PRO A 120 -17.96 -12.22 -14.90
CA PRO A 120 -16.63 -12.05 -14.33
C PRO A 120 -15.53 -11.99 -15.41
N HIS A 121 -14.49 -11.19 -15.17
CA HIS A 121 -13.30 -11.14 -16.02
C HIS A 121 -12.37 -12.31 -15.73
N ASN A 122 -12.68 -13.45 -16.35
CA ASN A 122 -11.99 -14.72 -16.11
C ASN A 122 -10.49 -14.72 -16.43
N HIS A 123 -10.02 -13.89 -17.36
CA HIS A 123 -8.59 -13.76 -17.64
C HIS A 123 -7.85 -13.11 -16.45
N THR A 124 -8.42 -12.12 -15.78
CA THR A 124 -7.84 -11.52 -14.58
C THR A 124 -7.80 -12.49 -13.39
N ILE A 125 -8.75 -13.43 -13.35
CA ILE A 125 -8.72 -14.58 -12.42
C ILE A 125 -7.57 -15.55 -12.78
N ALA A 126 -7.24 -15.66 -14.07
CA ALA A 126 -6.31 -16.65 -14.62
C ALA A 126 -4.85 -16.18 -14.81
N VAL A 127 -4.56 -14.88 -14.93
CA VAL A 127 -3.24 -14.37 -15.33
C VAL A 127 -2.21 -14.45 -14.19
N SER A 128 -1.34 -15.45 -14.30
CA SER A 128 0.14 -15.39 -14.36
C SER A 128 0.67 -16.78 -14.00
N VAL A 129 1.18 -17.52 -14.99
CA VAL A 129 1.70 -18.88 -14.83
C VAL A 129 3.16 -18.88 -15.24
N GLU A 130 4.02 -19.34 -14.32
CA GLU A 130 4.94 -20.45 -14.58
C GLU A 130 5.30 -21.13 -13.25
N ALA A 131 4.54 -22.17 -12.90
CA ALA A 131 4.97 -23.40 -12.21
C ALA A 131 3.73 -24.22 -11.80
N ILE A 132 3.84 -25.54 -12.00
CA ILE A 132 2.92 -26.61 -11.54
C ILE A 132 1.71 -26.85 -12.46
N VAL A 133 1.95 -27.47 -13.62
CA VAL A 133 0.92 -28.20 -14.40
C VAL A 133 1.28 -29.69 -14.50
N GLU A 134 1.66 -30.32 -13.39
CA GLU A 134 1.78 -31.80 -13.36
C GLU A 134 1.00 -32.52 -12.26
N THR A 135 0.21 -31.81 -11.45
CA THR A 135 -0.59 -32.48 -10.41
C THR A 135 -2.03 -31.97 -10.39
N ILE A 136 -2.84 -32.36 -11.39
CA ILE A 136 -4.27 -32.72 -11.26
C ILE A 136 -4.79 -33.01 -12.67
N LEU A 137 -4.68 -34.29 -13.05
CA LEU A 137 -5.54 -34.89 -14.06
C LEU A 137 -6.89 -35.22 -13.40
N CYS A 138 -7.96 -34.96 -14.15
CA CYS A 138 -9.39 -35.21 -13.88
C CYS A 138 -10.22 -34.12 -13.18
N TYR A 139 -11.31 -33.74 -13.88
CA TYR A 139 -12.45 -32.87 -13.59
C TYR A 139 -12.44 -31.47 -14.24
N PRO A 140 -13.60 -30.99 -14.76
CA PRO A 140 -13.72 -29.72 -15.46
C PRO A 140 -13.72 -28.57 -14.44
N LEU A 141 -12.55 -28.24 -13.88
CA LEU A 141 -12.36 -27.20 -12.87
C LEU A 141 -11.09 -26.36 -13.13
N LEU A 142 -10.74 -26.18 -14.41
CA LEU A 142 -9.58 -25.41 -14.84
C LEU A 142 -9.90 -23.90 -14.89
N PHE A 143 -10.16 -23.25 -13.76
CA PHE A 143 -10.55 -21.82 -13.76
C PHE A 143 -9.95 -20.91 -12.69
N VAL A 144 -8.92 -21.29 -11.92
CA VAL A 144 -8.44 -20.46 -10.78
C VAL A 144 -6.91 -20.48 -10.55
N LEU A 145 -6.05 -20.51 -11.60
CA LEU A 145 -4.60 -20.68 -11.39
C LEU A 145 -3.83 -19.41 -10.96
N GLY A 146 -4.00 -18.26 -11.61
CA GLY A 146 -3.11 -17.08 -11.37
C GLY A 146 -3.14 -16.51 -9.94
N ILE A 147 -4.33 -16.43 -9.34
CA ILE A 147 -4.48 -15.96 -7.95
C ILE A 147 -4.06 -17.04 -6.95
N ALA A 148 -4.33 -18.31 -7.25
CA ALA A 148 -3.89 -19.42 -6.41
C ALA A 148 -2.36 -19.44 -6.30
N VAL A 149 -1.65 -19.13 -7.39
CA VAL A 149 -0.19 -19.01 -7.38
C VAL A 149 0.29 -17.84 -6.52
N ALA A 150 -0.27 -16.64 -6.66
CA ALA A 150 0.11 -15.49 -5.82
C ALA A 150 -0.18 -15.75 -4.32
N LEU A 151 -1.33 -16.37 -4.02
CA LEU A 151 -1.68 -16.78 -2.66
C LEU A 151 -0.77 -17.90 -2.15
N GLN A 152 -0.39 -18.87 -3.00
CA GLN A 152 0.54 -19.93 -2.66
C GLN A 152 1.94 -19.39 -2.41
N GLN A 153 2.39 -18.42 -3.21
CA GLN A 153 3.65 -17.69 -2.97
C GLN A 153 3.62 -17.01 -1.60
N CYS A 154 2.49 -16.45 -1.19
CA CYS A 154 2.38 -15.84 0.15
C CYS A 154 2.58 -16.83 1.31
N LEU A 155 2.45 -18.14 1.05
CA LEU A 155 2.66 -19.21 2.03
C LEU A 155 4.11 -19.72 2.06
N THR A 156 4.99 -19.25 1.18
CA THR A 156 6.39 -19.69 1.16
C THR A 156 7.23 -18.92 2.17
N GLU A 157 8.28 -19.58 2.69
CA GLU A 157 9.25 -18.92 3.58
C GLU A 157 9.94 -17.74 2.90
N ASP A 158 10.16 -17.81 1.58
CA ASP A 158 10.78 -16.74 0.81
C ASP A 158 9.90 -15.48 0.78
N PHE A 159 8.58 -15.63 0.72
CA PHE A 159 7.67 -14.50 0.77
C PHE A 159 7.59 -13.87 2.16
N VAL A 160 7.71 -14.68 3.21
CA VAL A 160 7.83 -14.17 4.59
C VAL A 160 9.10 -13.35 4.73
N LYS A 161 10.26 -13.89 4.33
CA LYS A 161 11.55 -13.16 4.34
C LYS A 161 11.50 -11.89 3.49
N TYR A 162 10.86 -11.93 2.32
CA TYR A 162 10.62 -10.76 1.49
C TYR A 162 9.80 -9.70 2.24
N SER A 163 8.72 -10.10 2.88
CA SER A 163 7.82 -9.19 3.59
C SER A 163 8.48 -8.58 4.84
N GLU A 164 9.34 -9.34 5.54
CA GLU A 164 10.20 -8.83 6.60
C GLU A 164 11.17 -7.78 6.04
N GLN A 165 11.83 -8.09 4.92
CA GLN A 165 12.74 -7.16 4.25
C GLN A 165 12.04 -5.85 3.85
N VAL A 166 10.80 -5.89 3.38
CA VAL A 166 10.01 -4.69 3.05
C VAL A 166 9.88 -3.77 4.26
N LEU A 167 9.68 -4.32 5.46
CA LEU A 167 9.60 -3.55 6.70
C LEU A 167 10.96 -3.00 7.12
N ILE A 168 12.01 -3.80 7.09
CA ILE A 168 13.37 -3.36 7.45
C ILE A 168 13.82 -2.23 6.51
N ASN A 169 13.58 -2.38 5.20
CA ASN A 169 13.84 -1.34 4.21
C ASN A 169 13.04 -0.07 4.46
N SER A 170 11.77 -0.20 4.88
CA SER A 170 10.94 0.97 5.24
C SER A 170 11.51 1.71 6.45
N GLN A 171 11.99 0.97 7.45
CA GLN A 171 12.63 1.54 8.63
C GLN A 171 13.96 2.22 8.28
N ALA A 172 14.80 1.60 7.44
CA ALA A 172 16.06 2.17 6.99
C ALA A 172 15.85 3.51 6.24
N LEU A 173 14.91 3.54 5.29
CA LEU A 173 14.53 4.75 4.56
C LEU A 173 14.02 5.85 5.53
N ALA A 174 13.12 5.48 6.43
CA ALA A 174 12.54 6.41 7.38
C ALA A 174 13.58 6.99 8.36
N ASN A 175 14.46 6.14 8.90
CA ASN A 175 15.54 6.56 9.81
C ASN A 175 16.50 7.50 9.11
N ARG A 176 16.92 7.16 7.88
CA ARG A 176 17.84 8.01 7.13
C ARG A 176 17.23 9.37 6.79
N LEU A 177 15.96 9.42 6.42
CA LEU A 177 15.27 10.71 6.21
C LEU A 177 15.15 11.51 7.51
N MET A 178 14.91 10.86 8.66
CA MET A 178 14.92 11.56 9.96
C MET A 178 16.30 12.12 10.32
N GLU A 179 17.39 11.38 10.06
CA GLU A 179 18.77 11.85 10.24
C GLU A 179 19.07 13.10 9.38
N LEU A 180 18.50 13.15 8.17
CA LEU A 180 18.62 14.27 7.23
C LEU A 180 17.68 15.44 7.58
N GLY A 181 16.93 15.35 8.68
CA GLY A 181 16.11 16.44 9.23
C GLY A 181 14.65 16.47 8.76
N TYR A 182 14.16 15.41 8.10
CA TYR A 182 12.75 15.32 7.69
C TYR A 182 11.87 14.78 8.82
N THR A 183 10.61 15.24 8.87
CA THR A 183 9.61 14.74 9.81
C THR A 183 8.73 13.67 9.17
N LEU A 184 8.58 12.52 9.84
CA LEU A 184 7.63 11.48 9.45
C LEU A 184 6.22 11.88 9.90
N VAL A 185 5.45 12.51 9.01
CA VAL A 185 4.08 12.95 9.31
C VAL A 185 3.04 12.00 8.73
N THR A 186 1.98 11.76 9.50
CA THR A 186 0.70 11.21 9.05
C THR A 186 -0.34 12.32 9.01
N GLY A 187 -0.82 12.69 7.82
CA GLY A 187 -1.93 13.61 7.62
C GLY A 187 -1.54 14.94 6.98
N ASP A 188 -2.12 15.23 5.82
CA ASP A 188 -2.04 16.54 5.16
C ASP A 188 -3.22 17.43 5.57
N GLN A 189 -2.98 18.73 5.74
CA GLN A 189 -4.03 19.71 6.03
C GLN A 189 -4.87 20.09 4.80
N SER A 190 -4.33 19.90 3.58
CA SER A 190 -4.99 20.25 2.32
C SER A 190 -4.81 19.15 1.27
N ALA A 191 -5.92 18.59 0.79
CA ALA A 191 -5.91 17.60 -0.29
C ALA A 191 -5.42 18.17 -1.64
N LEU A 192 -5.52 19.48 -1.83
CA LEU A 192 -5.14 20.16 -3.08
C LEU A 192 -3.69 20.66 -3.08
N ARG A 193 -3.07 20.76 -1.90
CA ARG A 193 -1.67 21.15 -1.70
C ARG A 193 -1.09 20.31 -0.56
N PRO A 194 -0.75 19.05 -0.85
CA PRO A 194 -0.15 18.19 0.16
C PRO A 194 1.18 18.79 0.63
N SER A 195 1.41 18.71 1.92
CA SER A 195 2.64 19.15 2.59
C SER A 195 3.66 18.01 2.75
N GLY A 196 3.27 16.77 2.43
CA GLY A 196 4.12 15.59 2.56
C GLY A 196 4.26 14.77 1.26
N ILE A 197 5.20 13.84 1.29
CA ILE A 197 5.45 12.86 0.23
C ILE A 197 5.24 11.45 0.81
N ARG A 198 4.45 10.62 0.13
CA ARG A 198 4.25 9.22 0.52
C ARG A 198 5.24 8.31 -0.21
N LEU A 199 6.12 7.67 0.54
CA LEU A 199 7.13 6.74 0.03
C LEU A 199 6.78 5.30 0.43
N GLY A 200 7.18 4.33 -0.40
CA GLY A 200 6.95 2.92 -0.15
C GLY A 200 8.09 2.07 -0.72
N THR A 201 8.43 0.99 -0.02
CA THR A 201 9.55 0.10 -0.33
C THR A 201 9.22 -1.21 -1.09
N PRO A 202 7.96 -1.69 -1.23
CA PRO A 202 7.70 -3.01 -1.84
C PRO A 202 8.26 -3.20 -3.25
N ALA A 203 8.14 -2.18 -4.11
CA ALA A 203 8.59 -2.26 -5.51
C ALA A 203 10.11 -2.44 -5.61
N LEU A 204 10.87 -1.60 -4.93
CA LEU A 204 12.34 -1.64 -4.94
C LEU A 204 12.89 -2.86 -4.19
N THR A 205 12.24 -3.29 -3.10
CA THR A 205 12.58 -4.54 -2.41
C THR A 205 12.39 -5.75 -3.32
N THR A 206 11.39 -5.71 -4.22
CA THR A 206 11.16 -6.78 -5.20
C THR A 206 12.29 -6.89 -6.21
N ARG A 207 13.00 -5.79 -6.50
CA ARG A 207 14.20 -5.75 -7.33
C ARG A 207 15.48 -6.17 -6.58
N GLY A 208 15.35 -6.61 -5.33
CA GLY A 208 16.48 -7.08 -4.51
C GLY A 208 17.12 -6.02 -3.61
N MET A 209 16.64 -4.76 -3.62
CA MET A 209 17.20 -3.71 -2.76
C MET A 209 17.10 -4.04 -1.26
N LYS A 210 18.17 -3.71 -0.53
CA LYS A 210 18.36 -3.91 0.91
C LYS A 210 18.49 -2.57 1.64
N GLU A 211 18.72 -2.62 2.95
CA GLU A 211 18.70 -1.47 3.86
C GLU A 211 19.67 -0.37 3.43
N ASN A 212 20.90 -0.76 3.09
CA ASN A 212 21.93 0.17 2.62
C ASN A 212 21.55 0.84 1.29
N ASP A 213 20.82 0.14 0.43
CA ASP A 213 20.29 0.71 -0.81
C ASP A 213 19.22 1.75 -0.52
N PHE A 214 18.36 1.49 0.48
CA PHE A 214 17.34 2.45 0.91
C PHE A 214 17.91 3.68 1.63
N VAL A 215 19.05 3.55 2.31
CA VAL A 215 19.84 4.70 2.78
C VAL A 215 20.28 5.55 1.57
N ARG A 216 20.79 4.91 0.51
CA ARG A 216 21.19 5.61 -0.71
C ARG A 216 20.02 6.27 -1.44
N VAL A 217 18.86 5.61 -1.48
CA VAL A 217 17.61 6.19 -2.01
C VAL A 217 17.21 7.43 -1.22
N ALA A 218 17.30 7.40 0.11
CA ALA A 218 17.04 8.56 0.95
C ALA A 218 17.99 9.73 0.64
N ASP A 219 19.28 9.45 0.43
CA ASP A 219 20.27 10.46 0.04
C ASP A 219 19.94 11.10 -1.32
N PHE A 220 19.48 10.32 -2.30
CA PHE A 220 19.05 10.87 -3.60
C PHE A 220 17.80 11.75 -3.48
N ILE A 221 16.83 11.35 -2.64
CA ILE A 221 15.66 12.18 -2.35
C ILE A 221 16.11 13.50 -1.72
N HIS A 222 17.03 13.44 -0.77
CA HIS A 222 17.57 14.62 -0.12
C HIS A 222 18.34 15.52 -1.09
N GLU A 223 19.22 14.97 -1.92
CA GLU A 223 19.96 15.73 -2.95
C GLU A 223 18.98 16.45 -3.90
N GLY A 224 17.87 15.80 -4.28
CA GLY A 224 16.82 16.44 -5.08
C GLY A 224 16.14 17.62 -4.37
N VAL A 225 15.88 17.50 -3.06
CA VAL A 225 15.34 18.60 -2.25
C VAL A 225 16.37 19.73 -2.10
N GLU A 226 17.64 19.42 -1.87
CA GLU A 226 18.71 20.42 -1.78
C GLU A 226 18.87 21.21 -3.08
N ILE A 227 18.83 20.52 -4.24
CA ILE A 227 18.81 21.17 -5.55
C ILE A 227 17.61 22.11 -5.63
N LEU A 228 16.40 21.67 -5.28
CA LEU A 228 15.23 22.55 -5.31
C LEU A 228 15.40 23.76 -4.37
N MET A 229 15.92 23.55 -3.16
CA MET A 229 16.17 24.62 -2.19
C MET A 229 17.17 25.66 -2.71
N LYS A 230 18.22 25.23 -3.40
CA LYS A 230 19.22 26.10 -4.04
C LYS A 230 18.59 27.10 -5.01
N TYR A 231 17.51 26.71 -5.71
CA TYR A 231 16.83 27.57 -6.70
C TYR A 231 15.45 28.07 -6.25
N GLN A 232 15.05 27.84 -5.00
CA GLN A 232 13.70 28.15 -4.52
C GLN A 232 13.29 29.62 -4.75
N SER A 233 14.23 30.55 -4.62
CA SER A 233 13.99 31.98 -4.87
C SER A 233 13.65 32.32 -6.32
N GLN A 234 14.06 31.47 -7.27
CA GLN A 234 13.85 31.62 -8.72
C GLN A 234 12.64 30.83 -9.22
N ALA A 235 12.19 29.83 -8.45
CA ALA A 235 11.18 28.86 -8.84
C ALA A 235 9.74 29.40 -8.86
N GLY A 236 9.53 30.64 -8.40
CA GLY A 236 8.22 31.28 -8.33
C GLY A 236 7.32 30.71 -7.22
N LYS A 237 6.14 31.31 -7.04
CA LYS A 237 5.19 30.94 -5.95
C LYS A 237 4.06 30.03 -6.41
N THR A 238 3.80 29.97 -7.71
CA THR A 238 2.73 29.15 -8.27
C THR A 238 3.29 27.96 -9.03
N MET A 239 2.49 26.91 -9.19
CA MET A 239 2.89 25.72 -9.95
C MET A 239 3.16 26.05 -11.42
N LYS A 240 2.47 27.05 -11.98
CA LYS A 240 2.71 27.53 -13.34
C LYS A 240 4.09 28.18 -13.46
N ASP A 241 4.48 28.99 -12.49
CA ASP A 241 5.81 29.62 -12.46
C ASP A 241 6.90 28.57 -12.30
N PHE A 242 6.65 27.57 -11.43
CA PHE A 242 7.57 26.46 -11.22
C PHE A 242 7.82 25.67 -12.51
N ILE A 243 6.76 25.30 -13.23
CA ILE A 243 6.88 24.59 -14.52
C ILE A 243 7.63 25.43 -15.56
N ALA A 244 7.39 26.74 -15.60
CA ALA A 244 8.13 27.64 -16.48
C ALA A 244 9.61 27.73 -16.09
N PHE A 245 9.91 27.78 -14.79
CA PHE A 245 11.27 27.78 -14.25
C PHE A 245 12.03 26.49 -14.62
N THR A 246 11.41 25.31 -14.40
CA THR A 246 12.07 24.02 -14.71
C THR A 246 12.37 23.85 -16.19
N SER A 247 11.68 24.58 -17.07
CA SER A 247 11.90 24.54 -18.52
C SER A 247 12.87 25.62 -19.01
N SER A 248 13.21 26.62 -18.19
CA SER A 248 13.98 27.80 -18.62
C SER A 248 15.35 27.92 -17.94
N ASN A 249 15.53 27.35 -16.74
CA ASN A 249 16.80 27.44 -16.03
C ASN A 249 17.74 26.29 -16.41
N ALA A 250 18.70 26.57 -17.30
CA ALA A 250 19.67 25.59 -17.79
C ALA A 250 20.53 24.96 -16.69
N GLN A 251 20.88 25.72 -15.65
CA GLN A 251 21.72 25.20 -14.56
C GLN A 251 20.93 24.26 -13.64
N PHE A 252 19.66 24.57 -13.37
CA PHE A 252 18.76 23.68 -12.66
C PHE A 252 18.57 22.36 -13.41
N MET A 253 18.33 22.42 -14.72
CA MET A 253 18.23 21.22 -15.56
C MET A 253 19.51 20.40 -15.50
N ALA A 254 20.68 21.02 -15.67
CA ALA A 254 21.96 20.31 -15.59
C ALA A 254 22.22 19.67 -14.22
N ASP A 255 21.85 20.33 -13.12
CA ASP A 255 21.99 19.77 -11.76
C ASP A 255 21.04 18.56 -11.57
N ILE A 256 19.80 18.63 -12.09
CA ILE A 256 18.82 17.54 -12.05
C ILE A 256 19.23 16.38 -12.96
N ASP A 257 19.72 16.64 -14.17
CA ASP A 257 20.19 15.62 -15.11
C ASP A 257 21.35 14.83 -14.49
N LYS A 258 22.29 15.53 -13.85
CA LYS A 258 23.39 14.89 -13.12
C LYS A 258 22.91 14.02 -11.96
N LEU A 259 21.86 14.43 -11.24
CA LEU A 259 21.24 13.58 -10.23
C LEU A 259 20.55 12.37 -10.88
N GLY A 260 19.86 12.58 -12.00
CA GLY A 260 19.22 11.53 -12.80
C GLY A 260 20.21 10.46 -13.23
N GLU A 261 21.35 10.85 -13.81
CA GLU A 261 22.42 9.94 -14.21
C GLU A 261 22.93 9.07 -13.04
N LYS A 262 23.12 9.68 -11.86
CA LYS A 262 23.52 8.91 -10.66
C LYS A 262 22.45 7.91 -10.23
N VAL A 263 21.18 8.29 -10.30
CA VAL A 263 20.05 7.42 -9.95
C VAL A 263 19.92 6.28 -10.96
N GLU A 264 20.05 6.55 -12.25
CA GLU A 264 20.02 5.54 -13.31
C GLU A 264 21.18 4.57 -13.17
N GLN A 265 22.40 5.07 -12.98
CA GLN A 265 23.57 4.24 -12.74
C GLN A 265 23.37 3.33 -11.53
N PHE A 266 22.87 3.88 -10.42
CA PHE A 266 22.58 3.10 -9.22
C PHE A 266 21.46 2.08 -9.44
N THR A 267 20.39 2.43 -10.14
CA THR A 267 19.21 1.54 -10.29
C THR A 267 19.38 0.48 -11.36
N SER A 268 20.28 0.67 -12.32
CA SER A 268 20.59 -0.30 -13.39
C SER A 268 21.25 -1.59 -12.90
N GLN A 269 21.83 -1.59 -11.69
CA GLN A 269 22.48 -2.77 -11.11
C GLN A 269 21.49 -3.80 -10.51
N PHE A 270 20.20 -3.47 -10.46
CA PHE A 270 19.17 -4.31 -9.85
C PHE A 270 18.26 -4.94 -10.89
N ASP A 271 17.94 -6.21 -10.72
CA ASP A 271 17.08 -6.96 -11.62
C ASP A 271 15.68 -6.36 -11.75
N MET A 272 15.05 -6.57 -12.90
CA MET A 272 13.67 -6.17 -13.17
C MET A 272 12.80 -7.42 -13.26
N PRO A 273 11.90 -7.66 -12.30
CA PRO A 273 10.95 -8.76 -12.40
C PRO A 273 9.99 -8.52 -13.57
N GLY A 274 9.96 -9.45 -14.51
CA GLY A 274 9.17 -9.35 -15.74
C GLY A 274 9.69 -10.32 -16.80
N ASN A 275 9.19 -10.19 -18.03
CA ASN A 275 9.77 -10.91 -19.16
C ASN A 275 11.04 -10.18 -19.62
N ASP A 276 12.07 -10.94 -19.97
CA ASP A 276 13.35 -10.41 -20.44
C ASP A 276 13.25 -9.69 -21.82
N ASP A 277 12.13 -9.84 -22.54
CA ASP A 277 11.97 -9.48 -23.96
C ASP A 277 10.82 -8.48 -24.26
N ILE A 278 10.52 -7.51 -23.40
CA ILE A 278 9.57 -6.41 -23.73
C ILE A 278 10.17 -5.03 -23.50
#